data_AF-A0AAW1U5P2-F1
#
_entry.id   AF-A0AAW1U5P2-F1
#
_cell.length_a   1.000
_cell.length_b   1.000
_cell.length_c   1.000
_cell.angle_alpha   90.00
_cell.angle_beta   90.00
_cell.angle_gamma   90.00
#
_symmetry.space_group_name_H-M   'P 1'
#
loop_
_entity.id
_entity.type
_entity.pdbx_description
1 polymer ?
#
loop_
_entity_poly.entity_id
_entity_poly.type
_entity_poly.pdbx_seq_one_letter_code
_entity_poly.pdbx_strand_id
1 'polypeptide(L)'
;MLCLRIKKNSYIYLTGRMSVLKYEFTIEEVVGEKKITLDDVEQLRIWNSTVDLPTIPPELLAIFIIACERDLEKSKKAILAYSTCKKESDLFGDRNIDNADLRLGLNTVYNLIMPVRTDDDCVVYLIKLNDTNYQNFDLDTMAKLFFMTLESCTKTTPTPPTGVKIIADFKGLGFMHITRFKLKTLRRMVHFLQEALPIHMKALHLINFGYIAEKVVFLAKPFIKLQLFEVMHFHPSATDMDIFSEKFIPKKCLPKEYGGFLPSFQELKEETIGRLRQLQKYFEDEEKLWRDGNDKDDKEATIEMSLPKYQFKLSDAIKEEKVSKTEVQRLKKWMPTVNLPNVSNEMIASFIIACERDLESAKKTMLTYFRIKRSTPEFFENRDIGRNDLRNIMNIIQFGSMPVRTDDDCVVHLSRIVDSRYSNFQVDPASKIYLMLNDITLNSGTPPRGVILMTDMKGLGLMHLSRLKLKSLRTLTEFVQGGMPLNVKEIHLMNASYVTEKFIFMLKPFIRPEVFGKINIHRSNINMADFHEKYIPKNVYP
;
A
#
# COMPACT_ATOMS: atom_id res chain seq x y z
N MET A 1 16.74 3.37 -61.15
CA MET A 1 15.59 2.54 -60.74
C MET A 1 16.10 1.12 -60.55
N LEU A 2 16.39 0.70 -59.32
CA LEU A 2 16.34 -0.72 -58.92
C LEU A 2 16.44 -0.79 -57.38
N CYS A 3 15.32 -1.16 -56.76
CA CYS A 3 15.21 -1.49 -55.34
C CYS A 3 15.97 -2.78 -55.02
N LEU A 4 16.76 -2.78 -53.96
CA LEU A 4 17.17 -4.01 -53.28
C LEU A 4 16.53 -4.06 -51.88
N ARG A 5 15.52 -4.92 -51.78
CA ARG A 5 14.87 -5.42 -50.58
C ARG A 5 15.92 -6.09 -49.67
N ILE A 6 16.05 -5.61 -48.44
CA ILE A 6 16.65 -6.38 -47.34
C ILE A 6 15.53 -6.82 -46.40
N LYS A 7 15.56 -8.11 -46.06
CA LYS A 7 14.49 -8.90 -45.44
C LYS A 7 14.10 -8.39 -44.05
N LYS A 8 12.78 -8.18 -43.85
CA LYS A 8 12.14 -8.14 -42.53
C LYS A 8 12.26 -9.51 -41.87
N ASN A 9 12.96 -9.60 -40.74
CA ASN A 9 12.72 -10.66 -39.77
C ASN A 9 11.57 -10.22 -38.87
N SER A 10 10.36 -10.64 -39.25
CA SER A 10 9.16 -10.51 -38.45
C SER A 10 9.14 -11.59 -37.38
N TYR A 11 9.28 -11.19 -36.11
CA TYR A 11 8.85 -12.02 -34.99
C TYR A 11 7.32 -12.10 -35.04
N ILE A 12 6.81 -13.32 -35.13
CA ILE A 12 5.37 -13.61 -35.13
C ILE A 12 4.89 -13.44 -33.69
N TYR A 13 4.25 -12.31 -33.39
CA TYR A 13 3.44 -12.16 -32.19
C TYR A 13 2.22 -13.06 -32.34
N LEU A 14 2.13 -14.12 -31.52
CA LEU A 14 0.91 -14.90 -31.40
C LEU A 14 -0.18 -13.98 -30.82
N THR A 15 -1.20 -13.78 -31.63
CA THR A 15 -2.34 -12.89 -31.40
C THR A 15 -3.26 -13.45 -30.31
N GLY A 16 -3.35 -12.74 -29.19
CA GLY A 16 -4.45 -12.74 -28.24
C GLY A 16 -4.66 -11.30 -27.78
N ARG A 17 -5.90 -10.81 -27.75
CA ARG A 17 -6.25 -9.40 -27.49
C ARG A 17 -5.87 -8.95 -26.06
N MET A 18 -4.59 -8.65 -25.81
CA MET A 18 -4.17 -7.79 -24.70
C MET A 18 -4.01 -6.36 -25.23
N SER A 19 -4.57 -5.37 -24.52
CA SER A 19 -4.30 -3.96 -24.81
C SER A 19 -2.83 -3.66 -24.55
N VAL A 20 -2.00 -3.67 -25.59
CA VAL A 20 -0.59 -3.31 -25.50
C VAL A 20 -0.50 -1.81 -25.22
N LEU A 21 0.13 -1.43 -24.10
CA LEU A 21 0.45 -0.03 -23.81
C LEU A 21 1.24 0.55 -24.99
N LYS A 22 0.76 1.66 -25.56
CA LYS A 22 1.39 2.29 -26.71
C LYS A 22 2.46 3.29 -26.26
N TYR A 23 3.59 3.26 -26.95
CA TYR A 23 4.74 4.15 -26.79
C TYR A 23 5.07 4.78 -28.14
N GLU A 24 5.55 6.02 -28.13
CA GLU A 24 6.01 6.71 -29.35
C GLU A 24 7.43 6.32 -29.79
N PHE A 25 8.04 5.35 -29.11
CA PHE A 25 9.38 4.85 -29.42
C PHE A 25 9.41 3.32 -29.38
N THR A 26 10.37 2.75 -30.08
CA THR A 26 10.71 1.32 -30.09
C THR A 26 11.99 1.07 -29.30
N ILE A 27 12.23 -0.16 -28.88
CA ILE A 27 13.45 -0.51 -28.12
C ILE A 27 14.69 -0.26 -28.97
N GLU A 28 14.62 -0.57 -30.26
CA GLU A 28 15.71 -0.40 -31.21
C GLU A 28 16.15 1.06 -31.35
N GLU A 29 15.22 2.02 -31.24
CA GLU A 29 15.53 3.46 -31.30
C GLU A 29 16.24 3.96 -30.03
N VAL A 30 16.02 3.31 -28.88
CA VAL A 30 16.57 3.74 -27.59
C VAL A 30 17.91 3.06 -27.27
N VAL A 31 18.09 1.83 -27.77
CA VAL A 31 19.33 1.08 -27.65
C VAL A 31 20.47 1.81 -28.36
N GLY A 32 21.61 1.96 -27.68
CA GLY A 32 22.74 2.73 -28.19
C GLY A 32 22.67 4.22 -27.90
N GLU A 33 21.56 4.91 -28.20
CA GLU A 33 21.42 6.35 -27.93
C GLU A 33 21.43 6.69 -26.44
N LYS A 34 20.76 5.87 -25.61
CA LYS A 34 20.66 6.08 -24.15
C LYS A 34 21.60 5.21 -23.35
N LYS A 35 22.63 4.64 -24.00
CA LYS A 35 23.62 3.73 -23.39
C LYS A 35 23.00 2.47 -22.74
N ILE A 36 21.79 2.09 -23.12
CA ILE A 36 21.17 0.80 -22.78
C ILE A 36 21.40 -0.21 -23.90
N THR A 37 21.35 -1.49 -23.58
CA THR A 37 21.49 -2.60 -24.52
C THR A 37 20.22 -3.45 -24.56
N LEU A 38 20.03 -4.22 -25.64
CA LEU A 38 18.94 -5.20 -25.72
C LEU A 38 19.05 -6.26 -24.62
N ASP A 39 20.28 -6.62 -24.23
CA ASP A 39 20.55 -7.56 -23.16
C ASP A 39 20.04 -7.05 -21.80
N ASP A 40 20.20 -5.76 -21.50
CA ASP A 40 19.68 -5.18 -20.25
C ASP A 40 18.15 -5.32 -20.15
N VAL A 41 17.43 -5.07 -21.25
CA VAL A 41 15.97 -5.20 -21.33
C VAL A 41 15.56 -6.66 -21.21
N GLU A 42 16.28 -7.57 -21.86
CA GLU A 42 16.02 -9.00 -21.82
C GLU A 42 16.24 -9.58 -20.42
N GLN A 43 17.29 -9.15 -19.72
CA GLN A 43 17.53 -9.54 -18.33
C GLN A 43 16.38 -9.13 -17.41
N LEU A 44 15.87 -7.89 -17.54
CA LEU A 44 14.70 -7.46 -16.77
C LEU A 44 13.42 -8.19 -17.19
N ARG A 45 13.26 -8.55 -18.46
CA ARG A 45 12.12 -9.33 -18.96
C ARG A 45 12.12 -10.74 -18.37
N ILE A 46 13.27 -11.40 -18.36
CA ILE A 46 13.45 -12.71 -17.71
C ILE A 46 13.14 -12.58 -16.22
N TRP A 47 13.72 -11.59 -15.53
CA TRP A 47 13.41 -11.36 -14.12
C TRP A 47 11.92 -11.07 -13.88
N ASN A 48 11.26 -10.26 -14.70
CA ASN A 48 9.82 -9.98 -14.61
C ASN A 48 8.98 -11.27 -14.71
N SER A 49 9.44 -12.27 -15.46
CA SER A 49 8.78 -13.60 -15.50
C SER A 49 8.93 -14.42 -14.22
N THR A 50 9.92 -14.11 -13.37
CA THR A 50 10.18 -14.81 -12.10
C THR A 50 9.44 -14.22 -10.90
N VAL A 51 8.82 -13.04 -11.05
CA VAL A 51 8.12 -12.33 -9.98
C VAL A 51 6.63 -12.25 -10.27
N ASP A 52 5.82 -12.16 -9.22
CA ASP A 52 4.35 -12.00 -9.30
C ASP A 52 3.98 -10.56 -9.71
N LEU A 53 4.26 -10.24 -10.97
CA LEU A 53 3.93 -8.98 -11.63
C LEU A 53 3.30 -9.29 -13.00
N PRO A 54 2.46 -8.37 -13.52
CA PRO A 54 2.03 -8.45 -14.91
C PRO A 54 3.23 -8.46 -15.85
N THR A 55 3.04 -8.97 -17.07
CA THR A 55 4.03 -8.85 -18.13
C THR A 55 4.24 -7.38 -18.44
N ILE A 56 5.41 -6.85 -18.09
CA ILE A 56 5.73 -5.45 -18.30
C ILE A 56 6.20 -5.26 -19.76
N PRO A 57 5.66 -4.27 -20.49
CA PRO A 57 6.12 -3.98 -21.85
C PRO A 57 7.62 -3.63 -21.87
N PRO A 58 8.38 -4.10 -22.88
CA PRO A 58 9.80 -3.80 -23.02
C PRO A 58 10.12 -2.30 -22.89
N GLU A 59 9.24 -1.43 -23.40
CA GLU A 59 9.44 0.03 -23.41
C GLU A 59 9.40 0.60 -22.00
N LEU A 60 8.55 0.04 -21.13
CA LEU A 60 8.51 0.42 -19.72
C LEU A 60 9.75 -0.11 -18.99
N LEU A 61 10.22 -1.31 -19.31
CA LEU A 61 11.48 -1.83 -18.76
C LEU A 61 12.67 -0.95 -19.16
N ALA A 62 12.75 -0.54 -20.43
CA ALA A 62 13.77 0.39 -20.92
C ALA A 62 13.73 1.73 -20.17
N ILE A 63 12.54 2.28 -19.94
CA ILE A 63 12.37 3.51 -19.13
C ILE A 63 12.93 3.32 -17.71
N PHE A 64 12.66 2.19 -17.04
CA PHE A 64 13.22 1.92 -15.71
C PHE A 64 14.74 1.73 -15.70
N ILE A 65 15.31 1.14 -16.75
CA ILE A 65 16.76 1.00 -16.91
C ILE A 65 17.38 2.39 -17.04
N ILE A 66 16.80 3.27 -17.87
CA ILE A 66 17.27 4.65 -18.04
C ILE A 66 17.14 5.44 -16.75
N ALA A 67 15.98 5.36 -16.08
CA ALA A 67 15.71 6.07 -14.83
C ALA A 67 16.66 5.64 -13.68
N CYS A 68 17.16 4.41 -13.72
CA CYS A 68 18.10 3.87 -12.75
C CYS A 68 19.56 3.88 -13.24
N GLU A 69 19.86 4.63 -14.30
CA GLU A 69 21.22 4.78 -14.84
C GLU A 69 21.88 3.44 -15.20
N ARG A 70 21.08 2.51 -15.75
CA ARG A 70 21.47 1.14 -16.12
C ARG A 70 21.82 0.21 -14.95
N ASP A 71 21.53 0.61 -13.71
CA ASP A 71 21.61 -0.27 -12.54
C ASP A 71 20.37 -1.19 -12.49
N LEU A 72 20.53 -2.43 -12.98
CA LEU A 72 19.42 -3.39 -13.08
C LEU A 72 18.81 -3.74 -11.72
N GLU A 73 19.60 -3.78 -10.64
CA GLU A 73 19.09 -4.09 -9.30
C GLU A 73 18.26 -2.92 -8.75
N LYS A 74 18.66 -1.67 -9.02
CA LYS A 74 17.81 -0.50 -8.74
C LYS A 74 16.55 -0.53 -9.61
N SER A 75 16.63 -0.87 -10.89
CA SER A 75 15.46 -0.99 -11.76
C SER A 75 14.45 -2.01 -11.23
N LYS A 76 14.90 -3.19 -10.78
CA LYS A 76 14.04 -4.21 -10.17
C LYS A 76 13.30 -3.67 -8.94
N LYS A 77 14.02 -2.99 -8.04
CA LYS A 77 13.43 -2.37 -6.84
C LYS A 77 12.42 -1.28 -7.20
N ALA A 78 12.75 -0.43 -8.17
CA ALA A 78 11.87 0.63 -8.64
C ALA A 78 10.60 0.07 -9.30
N ILE A 79 10.71 -0.99 -10.09
CA ILE A 79 9.56 -1.69 -10.69
C ILE A 79 8.62 -2.27 -9.61
N LEU A 80 9.17 -2.90 -8.57
CA LEU A 80 8.38 -3.44 -7.47
C LEU A 80 7.65 -2.33 -6.69
N ALA A 81 8.35 -1.22 -6.39
CA ALA A 81 7.77 -0.06 -5.75
C ALA A 81 6.68 0.59 -6.62
N TYR A 82 6.95 0.75 -7.91
CA TYR A 82 6.00 1.24 -8.91
C TYR A 82 4.73 0.40 -8.98
N SER A 83 4.87 -0.92 -9.09
CA SER A 83 3.72 -1.83 -9.09
C SER A 83 2.89 -1.71 -7.81
N THR A 84 3.55 -1.60 -6.66
CA THR A 84 2.88 -1.43 -5.37
C THR A 84 2.09 -0.11 -5.32
N CYS A 85 2.71 1.00 -5.73
CA CYS A 85 2.04 2.29 -5.80
C CYS A 85 0.88 2.29 -6.79
N LYS A 86 1.02 1.64 -7.95
CA LYS A 86 0.00 1.61 -9.01
C LYS A 86 -1.29 0.90 -8.62
N LYS A 87 -1.23 0.02 -7.62
CA LYS A 87 -2.42 -0.61 -7.02
C LYS A 87 -3.23 0.35 -6.14
N GLU A 88 -2.71 1.52 -5.79
CA GLU A 88 -3.42 2.51 -4.97
C GLU A 88 -4.47 3.28 -5.79
N SER A 89 -5.74 2.88 -5.68
CA SER A 89 -6.86 3.46 -6.42
C SER A 89 -7.04 4.96 -6.23
N ASP A 90 -6.72 5.49 -5.05
CA ASP A 90 -6.91 6.92 -4.72
C ASP A 90 -6.10 7.84 -5.67
N LEU A 91 -4.90 7.41 -6.08
CA LEU A 91 -3.96 8.22 -6.88
C LEU A 91 -3.85 7.76 -8.33
N PHE A 92 -4.00 6.46 -8.59
CA PHE A 92 -3.77 5.88 -9.93
C PHE A 92 -5.04 5.29 -10.56
N GLY A 93 -6.18 5.34 -9.87
CA GLY A 93 -7.47 4.95 -10.41
C GLY A 93 -8.24 6.11 -11.04
N ASP A 94 -9.08 5.78 -12.02
CA ASP A 94 -10.04 6.69 -12.64
C ASP A 94 -9.39 8.01 -13.10
N ARG A 95 -8.31 7.85 -13.88
CA ARG A 95 -7.48 8.94 -14.39
C ARG A 95 -8.04 9.49 -15.70
N ASN A 96 -9.20 10.13 -15.61
CA ASN A 96 -9.84 10.79 -16.74
C ASN A 96 -9.95 12.30 -16.48
N ILE A 97 -9.26 13.12 -17.28
CA ILE A 97 -9.23 14.57 -17.08
C ILE A 97 -10.58 15.26 -17.28
N ASP A 98 -11.57 14.56 -17.84
CA ASP A 98 -12.94 15.05 -17.96
C ASP A 98 -13.79 14.82 -16.69
N ASN A 99 -13.27 14.07 -15.71
CA ASN A 99 -13.90 13.93 -14.40
C ASN A 99 -13.94 15.28 -13.67
N ALA A 100 -15.01 15.50 -12.88
CA ALA A 100 -15.28 16.80 -12.27
C ALA A 100 -14.17 17.27 -11.31
N ASP A 101 -13.58 16.34 -10.55
CA ASP A 101 -12.44 16.58 -9.66
C ASP A 101 -11.21 17.00 -10.47
N LEU A 102 -10.84 16.25 -11.52
CA LEU A 102 -9.65 16.56 -12.32
C LEU A 102 -9.82 17.83 -13.16
N ARG A 103 -11.02 18.15 -13.65
CA ARG A 103 -11.32 19.44 -14.26
C ARG A 103 -11.14 20.60 -13.29
N LEU A 104 -11.64 20.46 -12.06
CA LEU A 104 -11.41 21.45 -11.00
C LEU A 104 -9.91 21.58 -10.69
N GLY A 105 -9.19 20.46 -10.64
CA GLY A 105 -7.75 20.46 -10.43
C GLY A 105 -6.98 21.17 -11.53
N LEU A 106 -7.30 20.92 -12.80
CA LEU A 106 -6.72 21.63 -13.94
C LEU A 106 -7.01 23.13 -13.90
N ASN A 107 -8.11 23.57 -13.30
CA ASN A 107 -8.39 25.00 -13.09
C ASN A 107 -7.63 25.57 -11.89
N THR A 108 -7.35 24.75 -10.88
CA THR A 108 -6.72 25.17 -9.62
C THR A 108 -5.21 25.33 -9.74
N VAL A 109 -4.55 24.49 -10.55
CA VAL A 109 -3.10 24.51 -10.75
C VAL A 109 -2.71 24.51 -12.22
N TYR A 110 -1.59 25.16 -12.51
CA TYR A 110 -0.82 24.85 -13.72
C TYR A 110 0.02 23.60 -13.43
N ASN A 111 -0.25 22.51 -14.14
CA ASN A 111 0.63 21.33 -14.25
C ASN A 111 1.16 21.32 -15.68
N LEU A 112 2.39 21.79 -15.88
CA LEU A 112 2.93 22.04 -17.22
C LEU A 112 4.11 21.12 -17.49
N ILE A 113 4.14 20.57 -18.69
CA ILE A 113 5.34 19.95 -19.23
C ILE A 113 5.93 20.83 -20.33
N MET A 114 7.19 21.21 -20.18
CA MET A 114 7.84 22.08 -21.15
C MET A 114 8.16 21.29 -22.43
N PRO A 115 7.87 21.85 -23.63
CA PRO A 115 8.10 21.15 -24.90
C PRO A 115 9.58 21.05 -25.29
N VAL A 116 10.46 21.82 -24.64
CA VAL A 116 11.90 21.87 -24.93
C VAL A 116 12.70 21.26 -23.79
N ARG A 117 13.55 20.27 -24.11
CA ARG A 117 14.47 19.63 -23.16
C ARG A 117 15.69 20.50 -22.87
N THR A 118 16.28 20.31 -21.70
CA THR A 118 17.56 20.91 -21.33
C THR A 118 18.71 20.28 -22.11
N ASP A 119 19.91 20.88 -22.05
CA ASP A 119 21.10 20.39 -22.77
C ASP A 119 21.55 19.00 -22.31
N ASP A 120 21.23 18.63 -21.06
CA ASP A 120 21.44 17.30 -20.49
C ASP A 120 20.25 16.35 -20.72
N ASP A 121 19.41 16.64 -21.73
CA ASP A 121 18.26 15.84 -22.17
C ASP A 121 17.24 15.55 -21.05
N CYS A 122 17.03 16.51 -20.14
CA CYS A 122 15.97 16.44 -19.15
C CYS A 122 14.73 17.18 -19.60
N VAL A 123 13.58 16.63 -19.24
CA VAL A 123 12.32 17.35 -19.35
C VAL A 123 12.16 18.30 -18.17
N VAL A 124 11.58 19.48 -18.42
CA VAL A 124 11.26 20.45 -17.36
C VAL A 124 9.79 20.37 -17.05
N TYR A 125 9.45 20.04 -15.81
CA TYR A 125 8.08 20.00 -15.31
C TYR A 125 7.84 21.17 -14.36
N LEU A 126 6.74 21.90 -14.53
CA LEU A 126 6.39 23.04 -13.68
C LEU A 126 5.02 22.83 -13.05
N ILE A 127 4.95 23.02 -11.73
CA ILE A 127 3.70 23.07 -10.98
C ILE A 127 3.57 24.39 -10.22
N LYS A 128 2.43 25.06 -10.37
CA LYS A 128 2.07 26.24 -9.54
C LYS A 128 0.57 26.37 -9.34
N LEU A 129 0.17 27.12 -8.32
CA LEU A 129 -1.23 27.52 -8.16
C LEU A 129 -1.63 28.53 -9.23
N ASN A 130 -2.80 28.29 -9.84
CA ASN A 130 -3.52 29.22 -10.69
C ASN A 130 -4.65 29.90 -9.91
N ASP A 131 -5.44 29.12 -9.17
CA ASP A 131 -6.46 29.60 -8.24
C ASP A 131 -5.94 29.50 -6.80
N THR A 132 -5.93 30.62 -6.08
CA THR A 132 -5.48 30.70 -4.68
C THR A 132 -6.59 30.43 -3.67
N ASN A 133 -7.81 30.10 -4.11
CA ASN A 133 -8.90 29.71 -3.23
C ASN A 133 -8.66 28.29 -2.67
N TYR A 134 -8.29 28.21 -1.40
CA TYR A 134 -8.04 26.94 -0.70
C TYR A 134 -9.23 25.98 -0.65
N GLN A 135 -10.45 26.44 -0.95
CA GLN A 135 -11.63 25.57 -1.03
C GLN A 135 -11.63 24.71 -2.30
N ASN A 136 -11.00 25.19 -3.37
CA ASN A 136 -10.85 24.47 -4.64
C ASN A 136 -9.61 23.55 -4.64
N PHE A 137 -8.77 23.65 -3.61
CA PHE A 137 -7.56 22.86 -3.46
C PHE A 137 -7.84 21.50 -2.79
N ASP A 138 -7.62 20.42 -3.54
CA ASP A 138 -7.57 19.04 -3.02
C ASP A 138 -6.25 18.36 -3.42
N LEU A 139 -5.47 17.97 -2.41
CA LEU A 139 -4.12 17.43 -2.61
C LEU A 139 -4.13 16.09 -3.39
N ASP A 140 -5.15 15.26 -3.25
CA ASP A 140 -5.24 13.95 -3.92
C ASP A 140 -5.42 14.15 -5.42
N THR A 141 -6.32 15.07 -5.79
CA THR A 141 -6.56 15.52 -7.15
C THR A 141 -5.29 16.13 -7.76
N MET A 142 -4.60 17.02 -7.03
CA MET A 142 -3.34 17.61 -7.50
C MET A 142 -2.27 16.55 -7.72
N ALA A 143 -2.13 15.60 -6.79
CA ALA A 143 -1.19 14.50 -6.89
C ALA A 143 -1.47 13.60 -8.10
N LYS A 144 -2.74 13.29 -8.35
CA LYS A 144 -3.17 12.51 -9.52
C LYS A 144 -2.79 13.21 -10.82
N LEU A 145 -3.09 14.50 -10.97
CA LEU A 145 -2.70 15.31 -12.13
C LEU A 145 -1.18 15.41 -12.29
N PHE A 146 -0.47 15.59 -11.18
CA PHE A 146 1.00 15.62 -11.14
C PHE A 146 1.60 14.34 -11.73
N PHE A 147 1.15 13.15 -11.28
CA PHE A 147 1.65 11.87 -11.80
C PHE A 147 1.24 11.63 -13.25
N MET A 148 -0.01 11.93 -13.63
CA MET A 148 -0.46 11.82 -15.02
C MET A 148 0.42 12.66 -15.96
N THR A 149 0.74 13.88 -15.54
CA THR A 149 1.57 14.79 -16.33
C THR A 149 3.02 14.31 -16.39
N LEU A 150 3.60 13.84 -15.29
CA LEU A 150 4.95 13.26 -15.30
C LEU A 150 5.04 12.02 -16.18
N GLU A 151 4.05 11.14 -16.16
CA GLU A 151 4.03 9.95 -17.00
C GLU A 151 4.01 10.31 -18.49
N SER A 152 3.27 11.36 -18.86
CA SER A 152 3.18 11.81 -20.25
C SER A 152 4.54 12.10 -20.88
N CYS A 153 5.53 12.54 -20.09
CA CYS A 153 6.89 12.87 -20.52
C CYS A 153 7.66 11.70 -21.12
N THR A 154 7.29 10.47 -20.76
CA THR A 154 7.95 9.25 -21.22
C THR A 154 7.16 8.52 -22.30
N LYS A 155 5.92 8.95 -22.60
CA LYS A 155 5.01 8.27 -23.53
C LYS A 155 4.76 9.04 -24.82
N THR A 156 4.87 10.37 -24.76
CA THR A 156 4.57 11.29 -25.87
C THR A 156 5.83 11.91 -26.47
N THR A 157 6.93 11.17 -26.42
CA THR A 157 8.21 11.62 -26.98
C THR A 157 8.89 10.49 -27.75
N PRO A 158 9.50 10.77 -28.92
CA PRO A 158 10.18 9.76 -29.74
C PRO A 158 11.37 9.06 -29.07
N THR A 159 11.94 9.64 -28.01
CA THR A 159 12.96 8.99 -27.17
C THR A 159 12.67 9.31 -25.71
N PRO A 160 12.81 8.37 -24.76
CA PRO A 160 12.61 8.68 -23.34
C PRO A 160 13.68 9.68 -22.85
N PRO A 161 13.32 10.69 -22.03
CA PRO A 161 14.27 11.64 -21.47
C PRO A 161 15.24 10.97 -20.48
N THR A 162 16.45 11.51 -20.32
CA THR A 162 17.40 11.00 -19.31
C THR A 162 17.00 11.35 -17.87
N GLY A 163 16.07 12.28 -17.69
CA GLY A 163 15.57 12.67 -16.37
C GLY A 163 14.57 13.82 -16.41
N VAL A 164 14.19 14.27 -15.22
CA VAL A 164 13.27 15.40 -15.01
C VAL A 164 13.86 16.42 -14.05
N LYS A 165 13.66 17.70 -14.37
CA LYS A 165 13.87 18.84 -13.46
C LYS A 165 12.51 19.46 -13.14
N ILE A 166 12.12 19.42 -11.87
CA ILE A 166 10.81 19.89 -11.39
C ILE A 166 10.96 21.31 -10.85
N ILE A 167 10.10 22.22 -11.26
CA ILE A 167 9.91 23.56 -10.68
C ILE A 167 8.58 23.56 -9.94
N ALA A 168 8.62 23.65 -8.63
CA ALA A 168 7.44 23.85 -7.79
C ALA A 168 7.41 25.30 -7.30
N ASP A 169 6.48 26.08 -7.82
CA ASP A 169 6.31 27.48 -7.42
C ASP A 169 5.26 27.60 -6.30
N PHE A 170 5.73 28.02 -5.13
CA PHE A 170 4.91 28.19 -3.92
C PHE A 170 4.16 29.52 -3.87
N LYS A 171 4.31 30.40 -4.87
CA LYS A 171 3.57 31.66 -4.93
C LYS A 171 2.06 31.41 -4.97
N GLY A 172 1.34 32.06 -4.05
CA GLY A 172 -0.11 31.92 -3.88
C GLY A 172 -0.52 30.85 -2.85
N LEU A 173 0.41 30.01 -2.38
CA LEU A 173 0.11 29.02 -1.35
C LEU A 173 0.01 29.71 0.02
N GLY A 174 -1.21 29.80 0.56
CA GLY A 174 -1.49 30.33 1.90
C GLY A 174 -1.64 29.26 2.98
N PHE A 175 -1.64 29.67 4.24
CA PHE A 175 -1.80 28.78 5.42
C PHE A 175 -3.04 27.87 5.34
N MET A 176 -4.17 28.37 4.84
CA MET A 176 -5.39 27.58 4.72
C MET A 176 -5.26 26.40 3.76
N HIS A 177 -4.36 26.44 2.78
CA HIS A 177 -4.08 25.29 1.92
C HIS A 177 -3.46 24.13 2.72
N ILE A 178 -2.62 24.41 3.73
CA ILE A 178 -2.03 23.38 4.59
C ILE A 178 -3.13 22.56 5.29
N THR A 179 -4.25 23.19 5.64
CA THR A 179 -5.38 22.47 6.28
C THR A 179 -6.02 21.43 5.37
N ARG A 180 -5.81 21.53 4.05
CA ARG A 180 -6.26 20.56 3.04
C ARG A 180 -5.28 19.43 2.80
N PHE A 181 -4.08 19.47 3.42
CA PHE A 181 -3.05 18.46 3.19
C PHE A 181 -3.38 17.19 3.98
N LYS A 182 -3.68 16.11 3.26
CA LYS A 182 -3.80 14.77 3.85
C LYS A 182 -2.40 14.19 3.98
N LEU A 183 -1.91 13.98 5.21
CA LEU A 183 -0.57 13.41 5.46
C LEU A 183 -0.36 12.04 4.78
N LYS A 184 -1.43 11.23 4.64
CA LYS A 184 -1.41 9.97 3.89
C LYS A 184 -0.98 10.20 2.44
N THR A 185 -1.59 11.17 1.77
CA THR A 185 -1.32 11.54 0.38
C THR A 185 0.07 12.12 0.25
N LEU A 186 0.46 13.04 1.13
CA LEU A 186 1.81 13.61 1.14
C LEU A 186 2.89 12.53 1.27
N ARG A 187 2.71 11.58 2.19
CA ARG A 187 3.61 10.44 2.36
C ARG A 187 3.69 9.58 1.10
N ARG A 188 2.55 9.28 0.46
CA ARG A 188 2.49 8.50 -0.78
C ARG A 188 3.18 9.22 -1.93
N MET A 189 2.98 10.54 -2.05
CA MET A 189 3.65 11.34 -3.07
C MET A 189 5.17 11.29 -2.90
N VAL A 190 5.66 11.55 -1.69
CA VAL A 190 7.09 11.49 -1.40
C VAL A 190 7.64 10.09 -1.70
N HIS A 191 6.95 9.03 -1.26
CA HIS A 191 7.35 7.65 -1.54
C HIS A 191 7.42 7.33 -3.04
N PHE A 192 6.40 7.72 -3.82
CA PHE A 192 6.40 7.47 -5.25
C PHE A 192 7.57 8.19 -5.94
N LEU A 193 7.78 9.46 -5.60
CA LEU A 193 8.83 10.29 -6.21
C LEU A 193 10.24 9.74 -6.03
N GLN A 194 10.52 9.13 -4.87
CA GLN A 194 11.87 8.69 -4.53
C GLN A 194 12.11 7.17 -4.72
N GLU A 195 11.06 6.34 -4.75
CA GLU A 195 11.22 4.88 -4.89
C GLU A 195 10.68 4.31 -6.21
N ALA A 196 9.66 4.94 -6.81
CA ALA A 196 8.84 4.32 -7.84
C ALA A 196 8.83 5.07 -9.16
N LEU A 197 9.21 6.35 -9.17
CA LEU A 197 9.10 7.22 -10.32
C LEU A 197 9.90 6.65 -11.52
N PRO A 198 9.25 6.33 -12.66
CA PRO A 198 9.92 5.77 -13.84
C PRO A 198 10.61 6.87 -14.67
N ILE A 199 11.29 7.80 -14.02
CA ILE A 199 12.12 8.84 -14.62
C ILE A 199 13.07 9.36 -13.55
N HIS A 200 14.35 9.55 -13.89
CA HIS A 200 15.35 9.99 -12.93
C HIS A 200 15.12 11.47 -12.53
N MET A 201 14.84 11.74 -11.25
CA MET A 201 14.67 13.09 -10.76
C MET A 201 16.03 13.76 -10.53
N LYS A 202 16.47 14.62 -11.45
CA LYS A 202 17.76 15.31 -11.34
C LYS A 202 17.72 16.53 -10.43
N ALA A 203 16.58 17.22 -10.37
CA ALA A 203 16.43 18.41 -9.54
C ALA A 203 14.96 18.67 -9.18
N LEU A 204 14.73 19.16 -7.97
CA LEU A 204 13.47 19.69 -7.48
C LEU A 204 13.69 21.12 -6.96
N HIS A 205 13.38 22.11 -7.80
CA HIS A 205 13.48 23.53 -7.49
C HIS A 205 12.19 24.04 -6.85
N LEU A 206 12.27 24.45 -5.60
CA LEU A 206 11.17 25.04 -4.84
C LEU A 206 11.35 26.56 -4.90
N ILE A 207 10.63 27.22 -5.80
CA ILE A 207 10.73 28.68 -5.99
C ILE A 207 9.63 29.41 -5.23
N ASN A 208 9.87 30.70 -4.96
CA ASN A 208 9.05 31.48 -4.04
C ASN A 208 8.96 30.82 -2.65
N PHE A 209 10.07 30.26 -2.20
CA PHE A 209 10.18 29.53 -0.94
C PHE A 209 10.18 30.51 0.24
N GLY A 210 9.01 30.66 0.86
CA GLY A 210 8.81 31.46 2.08
C GLY A 210 8.26 30.63 3.24
N TYR A 211 7.76 31.32 4.27
CA TYR A 211 7.30 30.69 5.52
C TYR A 211 6.29 29.55 5.32
N ILE A 212 5.31 29.69 4.42
CA ILE A 212 4.32 28.64 4.16
C ILE A 212 4.96 27.42 3.48
N ALA A 213 5.90 27.64 2.56
CA ALA A 213 6.63 26.57 1.89
C ALA A 213 7.50 25.77 2.89
N GLU A 214 8.13 26.45 3.84
CA GLU A 214 8.85 25.79 4.95
C GLU A 214 7.95 24.85 5.75
N LYS A 215 6.71 25.25 6.04
CA LYS A 215 5.75 24.39 6.77
C LYS A 215 5.36 23.16 5.95
N VAL A 216 5.19 23.30 4.63
CA VAL A 216 4.94 22.16 3.75
C VAL A 216 6.12 21.19 3.77
N VAL A 217 7.36 21.69 3.63
CA VAL A 217 8.56 20.85 3.68
C VAL A 217 8.72 20.22 5.05
N PHE A 218 8.41 20.93 6.14
CA PHE A 218 8.42 20.38 7.49
C PHE A 218 7.46 19.19 7.65
N LEU A 219 6.26 19.26 7.07
CA LEU A 219 5.30 18.15 7.07
C LEU A 219 5.78 16.96 6.22
N ALA A 220 6.50 17.22 5.12
CA ALA A 220 7.02 16.18 4.23
C ALA A 220 8.31 15.53 4.75
N LYS A 221 9.12 16.29 5.53
CA LYS A 221 10.46 15.90 5.99
C LYS A 221 10.57 14.50 6.60
N PRO A 222 9.62 14.01 7.42
CA PRO A 222 9.70 12.65 7.97
C PRO A 222 9.68 11.54 6.91
N PHE A 223 9.25 11.83 5.69
CA PHE A 223 9.14 10.86 4.60
C PHE A 223 10.25 10.99 3.56
N ILE A 224 10.96 12.13 3.53
CA ILE A 224 11.99 12.43 2.55
C ILE A 224 13.28 11.66 2.90
N LYS A 225 13.74 10.82 1.98
CA LYS A 225 15.07 10.19 2.07
C LYS A 225 16.17 11.17 1.69
N LEU A 226 17.39 10.88 2.14
CA LEU A 226 18.59 11.69 1.85
C LEU A 226 18.76 11.95 0.34
N GLN A 227 18.61 10.92 -0.49
CA GLN A 227 18.74 11.03 -1.96
C GLN A 227 17.75 12.03 -2.58
N LEU A 228 16.51 12.08 -2.10
CA LEU A 228 15.53 13.07 -2.55
C LEU A 228 15.88 14.47 -2.02
N PHE A 229 16.33 14.56 -0.77
CA PHE A 229 16.74 15.84 -0.17
C PHE A 229 17.94 16.47 -0.88
N GLU A 230 18.90 15.67 -1.33
CA GLU A 230 20.11 16.13 -2.04
C GLU A 230 19.81 16.81 -3.37
N VAL A 231 18.71 16.45 -4.03
CA VAL A 231 18.27 17.07 -5.29
C VAL A 231 17.27 18.22 -5.09
N MET A 232 16.93 18.56 -3.83
CA MET A 232 16.05 19.68 -3.52
C MET A 232 16.84 21.00 -3.46
N HIS A 233 16.36 22.00 -4.18
CA HIS A 233 16.92 23.35 -4.20
C HIS A 233 15.86 24.36 -3.75
N PHE A 234 16.18 25.13 -2.71
CA PHE A 234 15.27 26.08 -2.10
C PHE A 234 15.62 27.50 -2.55
N HIS A 235 14.69 28.16 -3.26
CA HIS A 235 14.90 29.48 -3.85
C HIS A 235 13.95 30.50 -3.18
N PRO A 236 14.46 31.47 -2.42
CA PRO A 236 13.64 32.49 -1.75
C PRO A 236 12.77 33.29 -2.71
N SER A 237 11.74 33.97 -2.21
CA SER A 237 10.85 34.80 -3.04
C SER A 237 11.53 35.97 -3.78
N ALA A 238 12.71 36.41 -3.32
CA ALA A 238 13.50 37.45 -3.98
C ALA A 238 14.52 36.88 -5.01
N THR A 239 14.39 35.61 -5.39
CA THR A 239 15.30 34.99 -6.37
C THR A 239 15.18 35.66 -7.73
N ASP A 240 16.32 36.08 -8.27
CA ASP A 240 16.43 36.58 -9.63
C ASP A 240 16.27 35.42 -10.63
N MET A 241 15.27 35.52 -11.50
CA MET A 241 14.96 34.49 -12.49
C MET A 241 15.99 34.40 -13.61
N ASP A 242 16.73 35.49 -13.90
CA ASP A 242 17.84 35.43 -14.85
C ASP A 242 18.97 34.56 -14.29
N ILE A 243 19.35 34.78 -13.02
CA ILE A 243 20.36 33.96 -12.33
C ILE A 243 19.88 32.50 -12.19
N PHE A 244 18.60 32.29 -11.88
CA PHE A 244 18.02 30.94 -11.85
C PHE A 244 18.17 30.25 -13.21
N SER A 245 17.90 30.98 -14.30
CA SER A 245 17.94 30.43 -15.64
C SER A 245 19.36 30.07 -16.11
N GLU A 246 20.35 30.89 -15.76
CA GLU A 246 21.76 30.64 -16.06
C GLU A 246 22.31 29.42 -15.33
N LYS A 247 21.88 29.21 -14.08
CA LYS A 247 22.43 28.15 -13.22
C LYS A 247 21.73 26.81 -13.33
N PHE A 248 20.41 26.80 -13.52
CA PHE A 248 19.61 25.60 -13.31
C PHE A 248 18.83 25.17 -14.56
N ILE A 249 18.08 26.10 -15.18
CA ILE A 249 17.17 25.80 -16.28
C ILE A 249 17.27 26.89 -17.37
N PRO A 250 17.82 26.57 -18.56
CA PRO A 250 18.01 27.56 -19.63
C PRO A 250 16.72 28.28 -20.02
N LYS A 251 16.82 29.56 -20.44
CA LYS A 251 15.67 30.38 -20.88
C LYS A 251 14.83 29.73 -21.99
N LYS A 252 15.45 28.97 -22.89
CA LYS A 252 14.75 28.20 -23.94
C LYS A 252 13.78 27.13 -23.40
N CYS A 253 13.93 26.74 -22.13
CA CYS A 253 13.10 25.75 -21.43
C CYS A 253 12.13 26.39 -20.44
N LEU A 254 12.06 27.73 -20.36
CA LEU A 254 11.20 28.45 -19.43
C LEU A 254 10.10 29.23 -20.17
N PRO A 255 8.90 29.36 -19.58
CA PRO A 255 7.83 30.22 -20.11
C PRO A 255 8.18 31.70 -19.98
N LYS A 256 7.55 32.52 -20.83
CA LYS A 256 7.75 33.97 -20.85
C LYS A 256 7.49 34.65 -19.50
N GLU A 257 6.55 34.14 -18.71
CA GLU A 257 6.24 34.63 -17.36
C GLU A 257 7.41 34.48 -16.38
N TYR A 258 8.35 33.59 -16.68
CA TYR A 258 9.58 33.37 -15.93
C TYR A 258 10.83 33.88 -16.68
N GLY A 259 10.65 34.78 -17.67
CA GLY A 259 11.75 35.37 -18.44
C GLY A 259 12.34 34.46 -19.52
N GLY A 260 11.66 33.38 -19.87
CA GLY A 260 12.09 32.44 -20.90
C GLY A 260 11.50 32.70 -22.29
N PHE A 261 11.73 31.75 -23.20
CA PHE A 261 11.33 31.86 -24.62
C PHE A 261 10.15 30.97 -25.01
N LEU A 262 9.63 30.15 -24.08
CA LEU A 262 8.46 29.32 -24.33
C LEU A 262 7.15 30.13 -24.28
N PRO A 263 6.05 29.57 -24.83
CA PRO A 263 4.72 30.18 -24.78
C PRO A 263 4.22 30.49 -23.35
N SER A 264 3.07 31.16 -23.26
CA SER A 264 2.44 31.47 -21.96
C SER A 264 2.08 30.21 -21.18
N PHE A 265 1.87 30.37 -19.88
CA PHE A 265 1.29 29.31 -19.05
C PHE A 265 -0.03 28.77 -19.59
N GLN A 266 -0.89 29.62 -20.17
CA GLN A 266 -2.18 29.19 -20.69
C GLN A 266 -2.02 28.33 -21.95
N GLU A 267 -1.16 28.74 -22.88
CA GLU A 267 -0.85 27.97 -24.10
C GLU A 267 -0.23 26.60 -23.74
N LEU A 268 0.75 26.60 -22.82
CA LEU A 268 1.38 25.37 -22.33
C LEU A 268 0.41 24.46 -21.59
N LYS A 269 -0.56 25.03 -20.88
CA LYS A 269 -1.62 24.29 -20.19
C LYS A 269 -2.52 23.59 -21.21
N GLU A 270 -2.94 24.29 -22.26
CA GLU A 270 -3.76 23.72 -23.33
C GLU A 270 -3.01 22.59 -24.05
N GLU A 271 -1.72 22.78 -24.32
CA GLU A 271 -0.87 21.73 -24.89
C GLU A 271 -0.77 20.51 -23.96
N THR A 272 -0.52 20.72 -22.66
CA THR A 272 -0.44 19.64 -21.67
C THR A 272 -1.76 18.89 -21.54
N ILE A 273 -2.90 19.60 -21.50
CA ILE A 273 -4.24 18.99 -21.52
C ILE A 273 -4.44 18.16 -22.79
N GLY A 274 -4.00 18.67 -23.96
CA GLY A 274 -4.03 17.93 -25.22
C GLY A 274 -3.28 16.60 -25.13
N ARG A 275 -2.06 16.61 -24.59
CA ARG A 275 -1.25 15.39 -24.37
C ARG A 275 -1.94 14.42 -23.41
N LEU A 276 -2.50 14.91 -22.31
CA LEU A 276 -3.23 14.06 -21.36
C LEU A 276 -4.48 13.41 -21.99
N ARG A 277 -5.22 14.11 -22.86
CA ARG A 277 -6.34 13.54 -23.61
C ARG A 277 -5.89 12.43 -24.56
N GLN A 278 -4.77 12.62 -25.25
CA GLN A 278 -4.22 11.59 -26.15
C GLN A 278 -3.85 10.31 -25.37
N LEU A 279 -3.44 10.45 -24.11
CA LEU A 279 -3.10 9.34 -23.22
C LEU A 279 -4.28 8.74 -22.45
N GLN A 280 -5.51 9.21 -22.65
CA GLN A 280 -6.69 8.68 -21.94
C GLN A 280 -6.77 7.15 -22.03
N LYS A 281 -6.62 6.61 -23.25
CA LYS A 281 -6.64 5.17 -23.47
C LYS A 281 -5.47 4.45 -22.79
N TYR A 282 -4.29 5.07 -22.79
CA TYR A 282 -3.12 4.55 -22.09
C TYR A 282 -3.39 4.45 -20.58
N PHE A 283 -3.98 5.47 -19.95
CA PHE A 283 -4.25 5.44 -18.50
C PHE A 283 -5.25 4.36 -18.12
N GLU A 284 -6.27 4.12 -18.96
CA GLU A 284 -7.23 3.03 -18.78
C GLU A 284 -6.57 1.65 -18.90
N ASP A 285 -5.76 1.45 -19.93
CA ASP A 285 -5.08 0.18 -20.17
C ASP A 285 -4.00 -0.10 -19.12
N GLU A 286 -3.33 0.94 -18.62
CA GLU A 286 -2.33 0.83 -17.56
C GLU A 286 -2.98 0.54 -16.20
N GLU A 287 -4.12 1.17 -15.90
CA GLU A 287 -4.91 0.85 -14.71
C GLU A 287 -5.34 -0.62 -14.70
N LYS A 288 -5.78 -1.15 -15.85
CA LYS A 288 -6.10 -2.57 -16.01
C LYS A 288 -4.87 -3.45 -15.87
N LEU A 289 -3.73 -3.10 -16.48
CA LEU A 289 -2.49 -3.87 -16.35
C LEU A 289 -2.10 -4.09 -14.89
N TRP A 290 -2.20 -3.07 -14.05
CA TRP A 290 -1.78 -3.17 -12.65
C TRP A 290 -2.87 -3.66 -11.69
N ARG A 291 -4.15 -3.59 -12.08
CA ARG A 291 -5.28 -4.12 -11.29
C ARG A 291 -5.62 -5.57 -11.63
N ASP A 292 -5.63 -5.88 -12.91
CA ASP A 292 -6.15 -7.12 -13.49
C ASP A 292 -5.03 -8.03 -14.03
N GLY A 293 -3.82 -7.49 -14.27
CA GLY A 293 -2.74 -8.19 -14.96
C GLY A 293 -2.08 -9.39 -14.25
N ASN A 294 -2.77 -10.00 -13.29
CA ASN A 294 -2.52 -11.39 -12.91
C ASN A 294 -3.24 -12.39 -13.84
N ASP A 295 -4.07 -11.94 -14.78
CA ASP A 295 -4.60 -12.75 -15.88
C ASP A 295 -3.54 -12.93 -16.99
N LYS A 296 -2.49 -13.72 -16.70
CA LYS A 296 -1.77 -14.41 -17.77
C LYS A 296 -2.67 -15.55 -18.23
N ASP A 297 -3.03 -15.51 -19.52
CA ASP A 297 -3.89 -16.47 -20.21
C ASP A 297 -3.94 -17.87 -19.59
N ASP A 298 -5.17 -18.29 -19.31
CA ASP A 298 -5.63 -19.67 -19.19
C ASP A 298 -5.08 -20.55 -20.33
N LYS A 299 -3.87 -21.10 -20.18
CA LYS A 299 -3.45 -22.39 -20.74
C LYS A 299 -2.40 -23.05 -19.84
N GLU A 300 -2.89 -23.97 -19.00
CA GLU A 300 -2.18 -25.09 -18.36
C GLU A 300 -0.67 -24.92 -18.13
N ALA A 301 -0.32 -24.22 -17.06
CA ALA A 301 0.87 -24.55 -16.25
C ALA A 301 0.66 -23.99 -14.84
N THR A 302 0.30 -24.88 -13.92
CA THR A 302 0.12 -24.60 -12.50
C THR A 302 1.44 -24.14 -11.89
N ILE A 303 1.58 -22.84 -11.59
CA ILE A 303 2.57 -22.34 -10.64
C ILE A 303 1.80 -21.60 -9.55
N GLU A 304 1.75 -22.24 -8.39
CA GLU A 304 1.15 -21.76 -7.15
C GLU A 304 1.67 -20.35 -6.83
N MET A 305 0.81 -19.33 -6.97
CA MET A 305 0.82 -18.22 -6.02
C MET A 305 0.71 -18.90 -4.66
N SER A 306 1.80 -18.95 -3.88
CA SER A 306 1.85 -19.84 -2.72
C SER A 306 0.82 -19.34 -1.72
N LEU A 307 -0.39 -19.87 -1.82
CA LEU A 307 -1.41 -19.80 -0.80
C LEU A 307 -0.71 -20.07 0.52
N PRO A 308 -1.04 -19.32 1.60
CA PRO A 308 -0.43 -19.53 2.90
C PRO A 308 -0.32 -21.03 3.16
N LYS A 309 0.92 -21.53 3.26
CA LYS A 309 1.17 -22.96 3.41
C LYS A 309 0.88 -23.32 4.86
N TYR A 310 -0.36 -23.73 5.11
CA TYR A 310 -0.77 -24.33 6.36
C TYR A 310 0.05 -25.60 6.60
N GLN A 311 0.52 -25.81 7.83
CA GLN A 311 1.26 -27.02 8.16
C GLN A 311 0.34 -28.25 8.26
N PHE A 312 -0.97 -28.05 8.41
CA PHE A 312 -1.97 -29.12 8.37
C PHE A 312 -2.54 -29.32 6.96
N LYS A 313 -3.06 -30.52 6.69
CA LYS A 313 -3.81 -30.82 5.46
C LYS A 313 -5.30 -30.89 5.75
N LEU A 314 -6.14 -30.55 4.76
CA LEU A 314 -7.59 -30.74 4.88
C LEU A 314 -7.97 -32.17 5.32
N SER A 315 -7.24 -33.20 4.87
CA SER A 315 -7.47 -34.60 5.26
C SER A 315 -7.41 -34.81 6.76
N ASP A 316 -6.54 -34.10 7.47
CA ASP A 316 -6.35 -34.23 8.91
C ASP A 316 -7.57 -33.66 9.65
N ALA A 317 -8.03 -32.48 9.22
CA ALA A 317 -9.23 -31.86 9.76
C ALA A 317 -10.51 -32.68 9.46
N ILE A 318 -10.56 -33.39 8.33
CA ILE A 318 -11.66 -34.32 8.02
C ILE A 318 -11.59 -35.56 8.91
N LYS A 319 -10.39 -36.12 9.12
CA LYS A 319 -10.18 -37.31 9.97
C LYS A 319 -10.53 -37.02 11.43
N GLU A 320 -10.29 -35.79 11.90
CA GLU A 320 -10.72 -35.32 13.22
C GLU A 320 -12.20 -34.90 13.28
N GLU A 321 -12.97 -35.15 12.22
CA GLU A 321 -14.40 -34.82 12.11
C GLU A 321 -14.76 -33.33 12.31
N LYS A 322 -13.78 -32.44 12.13
CA LYS A 322 -13.95 -30.98 12.30
C LYS A 322 -14.64 -30.32 11.11
N VAL A 323 -14.48 -30.90 9.92
CA VAL A 323 -15.06 -30.40 8.66
C VAL A 323 -15.25 -31.55 7.67
N SER A 324 -16.15 -31.40 6.71
CA SER A 324 -16.32 -32.33 5.60
C SER A 324 -15.79 -31.75 4.28
N LYS A 325 -15.37 -32.64 3.37
CA LYS A 325 -15.00 -32.26 2.00
C LYS A 325 -16.15 -31.54 1.28
N THR A 326 -17.39 -31.93 1.53
CA THR A 326 -18.58 -31.33 0.93
C THR A 326 -18.80 -29.88 1.36
N GLU A 327 -18.60 -29.56 2.63
CA GLU A 327 -18.73 -28.18 3.15
C GLU A 327 -17.69 -27.26 2.53
N VAL A 328 -16.42 -27.69 2.47
CA VAL A 328 -15.34 -26.93 1.83
C VAL A 328 -15.65 -26.66 0.36
N GLN A 329 -16.12 -27.68 -0.38
CA GLN A 329 -16.47 -27.51 -1.80
C GLN A 329 -17.66 -26.58 -2.00
N ARG A 330 -18.65 -26.57 -1.10
CA ARG A 330 -19.79 -25.63 -1.15
C ARG A 330 -19.31 -24.19 -1.01
N LEU A 331 -18.48 -23.90 -0.01
CA LEU A 331 -17.92 -22.54 0.14
C LEU A 331 -17.00 -22.16 -1.01
N LYS A 332 -16.14 -23.08 -1.46
CA LYS A 332 -15.24 -22.85 -2.59
C LYS A 332 -15.98 -22.49 -3.88
N LYS A 333 -17.12 -23.12 -4.14
CA LYS A 333 -17.99 -22.79 -5.29
C LYS A 333 -18.75 -21.47 -5.11
N TRP A 334 -19.05 -21.08 -3.86
CA TRP A 334 -19.76 -19.84 -3.56
C TRP A 334 -18.84 -18.60 -3.63
N MET A 335 -17.58 -18.71 -3.20
CA MET A 335 -16.66 -17.56 -3.12
C MET A 335 -16.56 -16.70 -4.41
N PRO A 336 -16.52 -17.28 -5.62
CA PRO A 336 -16.49 -16.49 -6.86
C PRO A 336 -17.75 -15.64 -7.07
N THR A 337 -18.92 -16.05 -6.56
CA THR A 337 -20.18 -15.31 -6.78
C THR A 337 -20.23 -13.97 -6.04
N VAL A 338 -19.33 -13.78 -5.07
CA VAL A 338 -19.18 -12.55 -4.27
C VAL A 338 -17.80 -11.92 -4.44
N ASN A 339 -17.05 -12.33 -5.47
CA ASN A 339 -15.72 -11.81 -5.82
C ASN A 339 -14.70 -11.90 -4.65
N LEU A 340 -14.72 -13.01 -3.89
CA LEU A 340 -13.69 -13.31 -2.90
C LEU A 340 -12.46 -13.96 -3.58
N PRO A 341 -11.24 -13.67 -3.10
CA PRO A 341 -10.02 -14.24 -3.68
C PRO A 341 -9.99 -15.75 -3.49
N ASN A 342 -9.35 -16.46 -4.43
CA ASN A 342 -9.12 -17.90 -4.28
C ASN A 342 -8.20 -18.17 -3.08
N VAL A 343 -8.57 -19.14 -2.24
CA VAL A 343 -7.79 -19.53 -1.05
C VAL A 343 -7.65 -21.04 -0.93
N SER A 344 -6.72 -21.48 -0.08
CA SER A 344 -6.49 -22.91 0.16
C SER A 344 -7.70 -23.56 0.84
N ASN A 345 -7.85 -24.87 0.65
CA ASN A 345 -8.92 -25.62 1.28
C ASN A 345 -8.80 -25.58 2.81
N GLU A 346 -7.57 -25.51 3.31
CA GLU A 346 -7.19 -25.39 4.72
C GLU A 346 -7.69 -24.07 5.32
N MET A 347 -7.57 -22.97 4.57
CA MET A 347 -8.14 -21.68 5.00
C MET A 347 -9.66 -21.74 5.06
N ILE A 348 -10.32 -22.32 4.05
CA ILE A 348 -11.78 -22.50 4.03
C ILE A 348 -12.22 -23.36 5.22
N ALA A 349 -11.51 -24.46 5.49
CA ALA A 349 -11.75 -25.32 6.65
C ALA A 349 -11.67 -24.53 7.96
N SER A 350 -10.68 -23.65 8.11
CA SER A 350 -10.55 -22.80 9.30
C SER A 350 -11.78 -21.93 9.56
N PHE A 351 -12.38 -21.33 8.51
CA PHE A 351 -13.63 -20.58 8.65
C PHE A 351 -14.82 -21.47 9.02
N ILE A 352 -14.94 -22.64 8.41
CA ILE A 352 -16.03 -23.58 8.72
C ILE A 352 -15.94 -24.04 10.18
N ILE A 353 -14.73 -24.39 10.64
CA ILE A 353 -14.47 -24.82 12.01
C ILE A 353 -14.77 -23.69 13.00
N ALA A 354 -14.30 -22.48 12.72
CA ALA A 354 -14.56 -21.30 13.56
C ALA A 354 -16.04 -20.94 13.66
N CYS A 355 -16.83 -21.23 12.62
CA CYS A 355 -18.27 -21.01 12.60
C CYS A 355 -19.07 -22.25 13.02
N GLU A 356 -18.46 -23.22 13.72
CA GLU A 356 -19.14 -24.40 14.24
C GLU A 356 -19.91 -25.17 13.15
N ARG A 357 -19.33 -25.19 11.93
CA ARG A 357 -19.87 -25.79 10.69
C ARG A 357 -21.13 -25.12 10.12
N ASP A 358 -21.55 -23.97 10.64
CA ASP A 358 -22.59 -23.15 10.01
C ASP A 358 -22.03 -22.41 8.78
N LEU A 359 -22.46 -22.83 7.59
CA LEU A 359 -21.95 -22.30 6.33
C LEU A 359 -22.36 -20.84 6.10
N GLU A 360 -23.53 -20.41 6.56
CA GLU A 360 -23.95 -19.02 6.40
C GLU A 360 -23.13 -18.07 7.29
N SER A 361 -22.87 -18.47 8.54
CA SER A 361 -21.92 -17.76 9.41
C SER A 361 -20.50 -17.75 8.84
N ALA A 362 -20.04 -18.86 8.25
CA ALA A 362 -18.73 -18.92 7.58
C ALA A 362 -18.65 -17.93 6.42
N LYS A 363 -19.68 -17.86 5.56
CA LYS A 363 -19.76 -16.86 4.47
C LYS A 363 -19.66 -15.42 4.98
N LYS A 364 -20.45 -15.08 6.00
CA LYS A 364 -20.44 -13.74 6.62
C LYS A 364 -19.08 -13.41 7.24
N THR A 365 -18.45 -14.41 7.85
CA THR A 365 -17.12 -14.27 8.46
C THR A 365 -16.05 -14.05 7.42
N MET A 366 -16.05 -14.80 6.32
CA MET A 366 -15.13 -14.62 5.19
C MET A 366 -15.27 -13.22 4.57
N LEU A 367 -16.49 -12.76 4.30
CA LEU A 367 -16.72 -11.40 3.77
C LEU A 367 -16.15 -10.32 4.71
N THR A 368 -16.38 -10.47 6.00
CA THR A 368 -15.86 -9.54 7.03
C THR A 368 -14.34 -9.60 7.12
N TYR A 369 -13.75 -10.80 7.08
CA TYR A 369 -12.31 -11.03 7.08
C TYR A 369 -11.63 -10.26 5.96
N PHE A 370 -12.05 -10.49 4.71
CA PHE A 370 -11.39 -9.89 3.56
C PHE A 370 -11.62 -8.38 3.49
N ARG A 371 -12.82 -7.91 3.85
CA ARG A 371 -13.12 -6.47 3.93
C ARG A 371 -12.21 -5.77 4.94
N ILE A 372 -12.13 -6.28 6.18
CA ILE A 372 -11.35 -5.64 7.25
C ILE A 372 -9.84 -5.74 6.96
N LYS A 373 -9.35 -6.88 6.48
CA LYS A 373 -7.94 -7.02 6.09
C LYS A 373 -7.54 -6.02 4.99
N ARG A 374 -8.44 -5.73 4.04
CA ARG A 374 -8.21 -4.74 2.97
C ARG A 374 -8.25 -3.30 3.48
N SER A 375 -9.08 -2.99 4.48
CA SER A 375 -9.30 -1.60 4.93
C SER A 375 -8.50 -1.19 6.18
N THR A 376 -7.74 -2.12 6.78
CA THR A 376 -7.08 -1.92 8.09
C THR A 376 -5.58 -2.24 8.04
N PRO A 377 -4.77 -1.53 7.24
CA PRO A 377 -3.34 -1.78 7.08
C PRO A 377 -2.56 -1.69 8.41
N GLU A 378 -3.04 -0.88 9.36
CA GLU A 378 -2.46 -0.75 10.70
C GLU A 378 -2.36 -2.09 11.45
N PHE A 379 -3.21 -3.07 11.14
CA PHE A 379 -3.19 -4.41 11.73
C PHE A 379 -2.62 -5.50 10.82
N PHE A 380 -2.77 -5.35 9.49
CA PHE A 380 -2.54 -6.45 8.55
C PHE A 380 -1.32 -6.29 7.62
N GLU A 381 -0.74 -5.08 7.51
CA GLU A 381 0.47 -4.83 6.71
C GLU A 381 1.74 -4.75 7.57
N ASN A 382 2.91 -4.95 6.96
CA ASN A 382 4.24 -4.76 7.60
C ASN A 382 4.40 -5.52 8.93
N ARG A 383 3.99 -6.80 8.96
CA ARG A 383 4.01 -7.70 10.12
C ARG A 383 5.39 -8.33 10.37
N ASP A 384 6.42 -7.51 10.33
CA ASP A 384 7.79 -7.92 10.61
C ASP A 384 8.14 -7.61 12.07
N ILE A 385 8.39 -8.67 12.85
CA ILE A 385 8.80 -8.59 14.27
C ILE A 385 10.14 -7.87 14.46
N GLY A 386 10.92 -7.68 13.39
CA GLY A 386 12.14 -6.87 13.36
C GLY A 386 11.90 -5.37 13.48
N ARG A 387 10.68 -4.89 13.22
CA ARG A 387 10.35 -3.47 13.26
C ARG A 387 10.35 -2.92 14.68
N ASN A 388 10.84 -1.69 14.84
CA ASN A 388 11.03 -1.07 16.15
C ASN A 388 9.73 -0.97 16.97
N ASP A 389 8.59 -0.66 16.34
CA ASP A 389 7.28 -0.59 17.01
C ASP A 389 6.84 -1.96 17.55
N LEU A 390 7.04 -3.03 16.78
CA LEU A 390 6.70 -4.40 17.20
C LEU A 390 7.68 -4.95 18.25
N ARG A 391 8.99 -4.71 18.10
CA ARG A 391 9.98 -5.04 19.14
C ARG A 391 9.68 -4.34 20.46
N ASN A 392 9.39 -3.04 20.39
CA ASN A 392 9.08 -2.26 21.58
C ASN A 392 7.83 -2.77 22.28
N ILE A 393 6.74 -3.06 21.55
CA ILE A 393 5.52 -3.56 22.20
C ILE A 393 5.70 -4.95 22.79
N MET A 394 6.51 -5.84 22.19
CA MET A 394 6.82 -7.15 22.77
C MET A 394 7.68 -7.07 24.04
N ASN A 395 8.44 -5.98 24.24
CA ASN A 395 9.13 -5.70 25.50
C ASN A 395 8.19 -5.17 26.59
N ILE A 396 7.04 -4.62 26.20
CA ILE A 396 6.05 -4.02 27.12
C ILE A 396 4.98 -5.05 27.49
N ILE A 397 4.54 -5.85 26.52
CA ILE A 397 3.51 -6.88 26.67
C ILE A 397 4.10 -8.18 26.16
N GLN A 398 4.12 -9.18 27.03
CA GLN A 398 4.45 -10.54 26.62
C GLN A 398 3.20 -11.22 26.12
N PHE A 399 3.34 -11.92 25.00
CA PHE A 399 2.31 -12.76 24.40
C PHE A 399 2.83 -14.20 24.34
N GLY A 400 1.95 -15.16 24.53
CA GLY A 400 2.28 -16.58 24.41
C GLY A 400 1.07 -17.41 24.02
N SER A 401 1.32 -18.55 23.39
CA SER A 401 0.32 -19.58 23.17
C SER A 401 0.75 -20.83 23.93
N MET A 402 -0.16 -21.44 24.66
CA MET A 402 0.12 -22.71 25.32
C MET A 402 0.30 -23.81 24.26
N PRO A 403 1.29 -24.71 24.43
CA PRO A 403 1.62 -25.74 23.45
C PRO A 403 0.61 -26.90 23.45
N VAL A 404 -0.10 -27.09 24.57
CA VAL A 404 -1.11 -28.13 24.75
C VAL A 404 -2.50 -27.51 24.61
N ARG A 405 -3.43 -28.21 23.97
CA ARG A 405 -4.84 -27.79 23.87
C ARG A 405 -5.62 -28.29 25.08
N THR A 406 -6.72 -27.61 25.39
CA THR A 406 -7.69 -28.13 26.38
C THR A 406 -8.36 -29.41 25.85
N ASP A 407 -9.07 -30.13 26.74
CA ASP A 407 -9.84 -31.33 26.36
C ASP A 407 -10.91 -31.04 25.29
N ASP A 408 -11.44 -29.82 25.27
CA ASP A 408 -12.37 -29.31 24.25
C ASP A 408 -11.69 -28.80 22.97
N ASP A 409 -10.40 -29.10 22.77
CA ASP A 409 -9.59 -28.69 21.62
C ASP A 409 -9.50 -27.16 21.46
N CYS A 410 -9.41 -26.42 22.57
CA CYS A 410 -9.14 -24.99 22.56
C CYS A 410 -7.65 -24.70 22.77
N VAL A 411 -7.16 -23.66 22.10
CA VAL A 411 -5.81 -23.11 22.35
C VAL A 411 -5.92 -21.97 23.36
N VAL A 412 -5.03 -21.93 24.34
CA VAL A 412 -4.97 -20.85 25.34
C VAL A 412 -3.90 -19.84 24.94
N HIS A 413 -4.32 -18.60 24.68
CA HIS A 413 -3.40 -17.46 24.49
C HIS A 413 -3.25 -16.71 25.81
N LEU A 414 -2.01 -16.46 26.20
CA LEU A 414 -1.65 -15.67 27.36
C LEU A 414 -1.11 -14.31 26.92
N SER A 415 -1.50 -13.25 27.63
CA SER A 415 -0.79 -11.99 27.56
C SER A 415 -0.64 -11.33 28.93
N ARG A 416 0.46 -10.61 29.15
CA ARG A 416 0.69 -9.86 30.41
C ARG A 416 1.48 -8.58 30.15
N ILE A 417 1.16 -7.53 30.91
CA ILE A 417 1.92 -6.27 30.89
C ILE A 417 3.18 -6.45 31.76
N VAL A 418 4.35 -6.28 31.15
CA VAL A 418 5.65 -6.34 31.81
C VAL A 418 6.13 -4.94 32.18
N ASP A 419 5.99 -3.97 31.27
CA ASP A 419 6.30 -2.56 31.52
C ASP A 419 5.00 -1.76 31.66
N SER A 420 4.69 -1.29 32.87
CA SER A 420 3.47 -0.53 33.18
C SER A 420 3.58 0.98 32.86
N ARG A 421 4.66 1.43 32.20
CA ARG A 421 4.79 2.81 31.74
C ARG A 421 3.86 3.06 30.56
N TYR A 422 2.73 3.72 30.83
CA TYR A 422 1.73 4.06 29.82
C TYR A 422 2.28 4.88 28.64
N SER A 423 3.41 5.58 28.79
CA SER A 423 4.05 6.33 27.69
C SER A 423 4.54 5.44 26.56
N ASN A 424 4.91 4.20 26.90
CA ASN A 424 5.47 3.24 25.96
C ASN A 424 4.38 2.39 25.30
N PHE A 425 3.22 2.26 25.94
CA PHE A 425 2.12 1.44 25.47
C PHE A 425 1.46 2.02 24.20
N GLN A 426 1.27 1.14 23.20
CA GLN A 426 0.56 1.45 21.98
C GLN A 426 -0.40 0.31 21.60
N VAL A 427 -1.68 0.64 21.41
CA VAL A 427 -2.72 -0.36 21.15
C VAL A 427 -2.61 -1.02 19.78
N ASP A 428 -2.20 -0.30 18.73
CA ASP A 428 -2.18 -0.87 17.38
C ASP A 428 -1.07 -1.92 17.21
N PRO A 429 0.19 -1.67 17.64
CA PRO A 429 1.22 -2.71 17.66
C PRO A 429 0.83 -3.92 18.52
N ALA A 430 0.22 -3.69 19.69
CA ALA A 430 -0.22 -4.78 20.57
C ALA A 430 -1.29 -5.67 19.89
N SER A 431 -2.27 -5.03 19.26
CA SER A 431 -3.31 -5.70 18.48
C SER A 431 -2.73 -6.48 17.30
N LYS A 432 -1.72 -5.91 16.62
CA LYS A 432 -1.02 -6.57 15.51
C LYS A 432 -0.29 -7.83 15.96
N ILE A 433 0.45 -7.80 17.07
CA ILE A 433 1.11 -8.99 17.63
C ILE A 433 0.09 -10.06 18.02
N TYR A 434 -1.00 -9.68 18.68
CA TYR A 434 -2.08 -10.61 19.01
C TYR A 434 -2.68 -11.28 17.76
N LEU A 435 -2.95 -10.51 16.70
CA LEU A 435 -3.46 -11.06 15.45
C LEU A 435 -2.43 -11.99 14.76
N MET A 436 -1.13 -11.71 14.88
CA MET A 436 -0.07 -12.61 14.39
C MET A 436 -0.01 -13.92 15.19
N LEU A 437 -0.24 -13.87 16.50
CA LEU A 437 -0.32 -15.08 17.34
C LEU A 437 -1.47 -16.00 16.90
N ASN A 438 -2.60 -15.41 16.50
CA ASN A 438 -3.73 -16.14 15.91
C ASN A 438 -3.36 -16.79 14.57
N ASP A 439 -2.62 -16.09 13.70
CA ASP A 439 -2.15 -16.67 12.43
C ASP A 439 -1.19 -17.84 12.66
N ILE A 440 -0.29 -17.76 13.65
CA ILE A 440 0.58 -18.88 14.06
C ILE A 440 -0.27 -20.08 14.50
N THR A 441 -1.31 -19.84 15.30
CA THR A 441 -2.22 -20.87 15.81
C THR A 441 -2.91 -21.61 14.66
N LEU A 442 -3.38 -20.86 13.66
CA LEU A 442 -4.01 -21.42 12.46
C LEU A 442 -3.01 -22.17 11.57
N ASN A 443 -1.74 -21.84 11.63
CA ASN A 443 -0.71 -22.44 10.79
C ASN A 443 -0.09 -23.70 11.38
N SER A 444 -0.04 -23.85 12.70
CA SER A 444 0.79 -24.85 13.40
C SER A 444 0.13 -26.24 13.59
N GLY A 445 -1.09 -26.44 13.08
CA GLY A 445 -1.84 -27.69 13.19
C GLY A 445 -3.28 -27.56 12.71
N THR A 446 -4.09 -28.62 12.83
CA THR A 446 -5.52 -28.54 12.49
C THR A 446 -6.19 -27.43 13.30
N PRO A 447 -7.06 -26.57 12.73
CA PRO A 447 -7.62 -25.45 13.46
C PRO A 447 -8.29 -25.90 14.76
N PRO A 448 -8.06 -25.21 15.88
CA PRO A 448 -8.71 -25.55 17.13
C PRO A 448 -10.20 -25.23 17.07
N ARG A 449 -11.00 -25.89 17.91
CA ARG A 449 -12.44 -25.55 18.08
C ARG A 449 -12.66 -24.17 18.66
N GLY A 450 -11.63 -23.59 19.28
CA GLY A 450 -11.65 -22.21 19.71
C GLY A 450 -10.35 -21.72 20.33
N VAL A 451 -10.38 -20.47 20.73
CA VAL A 451 -9.31 -19.80 21.47
C VAL A 451 -9.85 -19.29 22.80
N ILE A 452 -9.09 -19.51 23.87
CA ILE A 452 -9.31 -18.95 25.19
C ILE A 452 -8.24 -17.87 25.39
N LEU A 453 -8.66 -16.62 25.55
CA LEU A 453 -7.76 -15.50 25.81
C LEU A 453 -7.65 -15.28 27.31
N MET A 454 -6.49 -15.51 27.89
CA MET A 454 -6.20 -15.12 29.27
C MET A 454 -5.22 -13.93 29.26
N THR A 455 -5.66 -12.81 29.83
CA THR A 455 -4.88 -11.58 29.90
C THR A 455 -4.69 -11.20 31.35
N ASP A 456 -3.43 -11.13 31.80
CA ASP A 456 -3.07 -10.55 33.08
C ASP A 456 -3.12 -9.01 32.98
N MET A 457 -4.11 -8.44 33.66
CA MET A 457 -4.39 -7.01 33.70
C MET A 457 -3.53 -6.28 34.75
N LYS A 458 -2.68 -6.99 35.50
CA LYS A 458 -1.74 -6.37 36.44
C LYS A 458 -0.83 -5.39 35.67
N GLY A 459 -0.74 -4.17 36.19
CA GLY A 459 0.01 -3.08 35.55
C GLY A 459 -0.82 -2.19 34.62
N LEU A 460 -2.08 -2.53 34.31
CA LEU A 460 -2.98 -1.65 33.58
C LEU A 460 -3.45 -0.48 34.47
N GLY A 461 -2.73 0.65 34.39
CA GLY A 461 -3.11 1.91 35.04
C GLY A 461 -4.05 2.79 34.21
N LEU A 462 -4.76 3.72 34.86
CA LEU A 462 -5.76 4.61 34.23
C LEU A 462 -5.22 5.37 33.01
N MET A 463 -3.96 5.80 33.04
CA MET A 463 -3.34 6.53 31.93
C MET A 463 -3.15 5.68 30.67
N HIS A 464 -3.16 4.34 30.76
CA HIS A 464 -3.17 3.49 29.56
C HIS A 464 -4.44 3.69 28.74
N LEU A 465 -5.58 4.03 29.37
CA LEU A 465 -6.82 4.28 28.64
C LEU A 465 -6.69 5.46 27.68
N SER A 466 -5.88 6.47 28.02
CA SER A 466 -5.59 7.62 27.15
C SER A 466 -4.80 7.24 25.88
N ARG A 467 -4.15 6.07 25.87
CA ARG A 467 -3.39 5.54 24.72
C ARG A 467 -4.24 4.67 23.80
N LEU A 468 -5.49 4.41 24.16
CA LEU A 468 -6.40 3.61 23.36
C LEU A 468 -7.06 4.47 22.28
N LYS A 469 -7.04 3.97 21.05
CA LYS A 469 -7.68 4.61 19.90
C LYS A 469 -9.03 3.94 19.67
N LEU A 470 -10.13 4.69 19.82
CA LEU A 470 -11.49 4.14 19.65
C LEU A 470 -11.72 3.49 18.29
N LYS A 471 -11.16 4.07 17.21
CA LYS A 471 -11.22 3.47 15.86
C LYS A 471 -10.57 2.08 15.83
N SER A 472 -9.38 1.96 16.43
CA SER A 472 -8.64 0.70 16.50
C SER A 472 -9.39 -0.34 17.35
N LEU A 473 -9.91 0.07 18.50
CA LEU A 473 -10.72 -0.80 19.36
C LEU A 473 -11.95 -1.33 18.62
N ARG A 474 -12.73 -0.43 17.99
CA ARG A 474 -13.91 -0.81 17.21
C ARG A 474 -13.55 -1.81 16.10
N THR A 475 -12.50 -1.52 15.34
CA THR A 475 -12.08 -2.38 14.22
C THR A 475 -11.57 -3.73 14.70
N LEU A 476 -10.79 -3.75 15.78
CA LEU A 476 -10.31 -5.00 16.38
C LEU A 476 -11.48 -5.83 16.91
N THR A 477 -12.42 -5.23 17.65
CA THR A 477 -13.59 -5.95 18.17
C THR A 477 -14.46 -6.50 17.03
N GLU A 478 -14.66 -5.73 15.96
CA GLU A 478 -15.41 -6.17 14.78
C GLU A 478 -14.73 -7.38 14.10
N PHE A 479 -13.40 -7.34 13.97
CA PHE A 479 -12.64 -8.45 13.41
C PHE A 479 -12.68 -9.69 14.29
N VAL A 480 -12.40 -9.55 15.59
CA VAL A 480 -12.34 -10.67 16.54
C VAL A 480 -13.70 -11.38 16.64
N GLN A 481 -14.81 -10.64 16.63
CA GLN A 481 -16.15 -11.24 16.80
C GLN A 481 -16.85 -11.63 15.49
N GLY A 482 -16.28 -11.32 14.34
CA GLY A 482 -17.01 -11.46 13.07
C GLY A 482 -16.19 -11.63 11.81
N GLY A 483 -14.86 -11.49 11.85
CA GLY A 483 -13.98 -11.73 10.71
C GLY A 483 -12.92 -12.79 10.97
N MET A 484 -12.54 -13.04 12.22
CA MET A 484 -11.45 -13.95 12.56
C MET A 484 -11.84 -15.42 12.29
N PRO A 485 -11.00 -16.22 11.59
CA PRO A 485 -11.22 -17.65 11.40
C PRO A 485 -10.85 -18.47 12.66
N LEU A 486 -11.18 -17.95 13.84
CA LEU A 486 -11.06 -18.61 15.14
C LEU A 486 -12.26 -18.19 15.99
N ASN A 487 -12.87 -19.17 16.68
CA ASN A 487 -13.95 -18.90 17.61
C ASN A 487 -13.38 -18.52 18.98
N VAL A 488 -13.65 -17.31 19.45
CA VAL A 488 -13.33 -16.96 20.85
C VAL A 488 -14.30 -17.70 21.76
N LYS A 489 -13.80 -18.62 22.60
CA LYS A 489 -14.62 -19.39 23.53
C LYS A 489 -14.76 -18.66 24.86
N GLU A 490 -13.64 -18.21 25.42
CA GLU A 490 -13.61 -17.47 26.69
C GLU A 490 -12.54 -16.39 26.69
N ILE A 491 -12.77 -15.32 27.47
CA ILE A 491 -11.81 -14.25 27.73
C ILE A 491 -11.67 -14.10 29.24
N HIS A 492 -10.53 -14.47 29.82
CA HIS A 492 -10.22 -14.32 31.24
C HIS A 492 -9.34 -13.10 31.47
N LEU A 493 -9.88 -12.09 32.16
CA LEU A 493 -9.13 -10.91 32.59
C LEU A 493 -8.67 -11.14 34.02
N MET A 494 -7.42 -11.58 34.17
CA MET A 494 -6.79 -11.90 35.46
C MET A 494 -6.28 -10.63 36.14
N ASN A 495 -6.21 -10.65 37.48
CA ASN A 495 -5.78 -9.50 38.27
C ASN A 495 -6.52 -8.20 37.93
N ALA A 496 -7.81 -8.32 37.62
CA ALA A 496 -8.65 -7.19 37.22
C ALA A 496 -8.76 -6.16 38.34
N SER A 497 -8.60 -4.89 37.96
CA SER A 497 -8.72 -3.72 38.83
C SER A 497 -9.92 -2.85 38.40
N TYR A 498 -10.22 -1.78 39.14
CA TYR A 498 -11.24 -0.82 38.72
C TYR A 498 -10.97 -0.23 37.32
N VAL A 499 -9.69 -0.16 36.89
CA VAL A 499 -9.31 0.30 35.55
C VAL A 499 -9.73 -0.71 34.48
N THR A 500 -9.70 -2.01 34.81
CA THR A 500 -10.19 -3.08 33.92
C THR A 500 -11.67 -2.89 33.62
N GLU A 501 -12.48 -2.55 34.62
CA GLU A 501 -13.91 -2.27 34.42
C GLU A 501 -14.13 -1.07 33.49
N LYS A 502 -13.33 -0.01 33.62
CA LYS A 502 -13.37 1.16 32.72
C LYS A 502 -12.96 0.79 31.29
N PHE A 503 -11.94 -0.04 31.13
CA PHE A 503 -11.53 -0.56 29.82
C PHE A 503 -12.67 -1.34 29.14
N ILE A 504 -13.32 -2.25 29.86
CA ILE A 504 -14.47 -3.02 29.36
C ILE A 504 -15.62 -2.09 29.00
N PHE A 505 -15.89 -1.06 29.80
CA PHE A 505 -16.93 -0.07 29.49
C PHE A 505 -16.68 0.65 28.17
N MET A 506 -15.42 0.94 27.81
CA MET A 506 -15.09 1.53 26.51
C MET A 506 -15.28 0.56 25.33
N LEU A 507 -15.13 -0.75 25.56
CA LEU A 507 -15.34 -1.77 24.53
C LEU A 507 -16.80 -2.16 24.36
N LYS A 508 -17.61 -2.02 25.43
CA LYS A 508 -19.01 -2.43 25.47
C LYS A 508 -19.85 -1.95 24.27
N PRO A 509 -19.70 -0.72 23.73
CA PRO A 509 -20.46 -0.28 22.55
C PRO A 509 -20.15 -1.05 21.26
N PHE A 510 -19.03 -1.77 21.19
CA PHE A 510 -18.56 -2.45 19.99
C PHE A 510 -18.65 -3.99 20.08
N ILE A 511 -18.80 -4.53 21.29
CA ILE A 511 -18.88 -5.97 21.56
C ILE A 511 -20.33 -6.44 21.46
N ARG A 512 -20.58 -7.50 20.68
CA ARG A 512 -21.92 -8.13 20.63
C ARG A 512 -22.27 -8.81 21.97
N PRO A 513 -23.55 -8.87 22.36
CA PRO A 513 -23.97 -9.49 23.62
C PRO A 513 -23.41 -10.91 23.84
N GLU A 514 -23.35 -11.72 22.78
CA GLU A 514 -22.88 -13.10 22.85
C GLU A 514 -21.38 -13.19 23.16
N VAL A 515 -20.58 -12.21 22.70
CA VAL A 515 -19.14 -12.15 23.00
C VAL A 515 -18.88 -11.49 24.35
N PHE A 516 -19.72 -10.54 24.76
CA PHE A 516 -19.64 -9.95 26.09
C PHE A 516 -19.85 -10.99 27.19
N GLY A 517 -20.76 -11.94 26.98
CA GLY A 517 -21.01 -13.07 27.90
C GLY A 517 -19.83 -14.04 28.06
N LYS A 518 -18.82 -13.97 27.17
CA LYS A 518 -17.61 -14.81 27.24
C LYS A 518 -16.49 -14.18 28.08
N ILE A 519 -16.69 -12.97 28.61
CA ILE A 519 -15.70 -12.25 29.41
C ILE A 519 -15.86 -12.63 30.89
N ASN A 520 -14.86 -13.32 31.43
CA ASN A 520 -14.71 -13.67 32.83
C ASN A 520 -13.69 -12.74 33.50
N ILE A 521 -14.10 -12.02 34.54
CA ILE A 521 -13.24 -11.06 35.25
C ILE A 521 -12.81 -11.66 36.59
N HIS A 522 -11.49 -11.77 36.80
CA HIS A 522 -10.91 -12.38 38.00
C HIS A 522 -10.08 -11.36 38.77
N ARG A 523 -10.43 -11.11 40.03
CA ARG A 523 -9.67 -10.20 40.91
C ARG A 523 -8.35 -10.85 41.36
N SER A 524 -7.45 -10.04 41.93
CA SER A 524 -6.05 -10.39 42.23
C SER A 524 -5.82 -11.51 43.26
N ASN A 525 -6.87 -12.05 43.90
CA ASN A 525 -6.78 -13.08 44.93
C ASN A 525 -7.49 -14.38 44.53
N ILE A 526 -7.61 -14.65 43.23
CA ILE A 526 -8.22 -15.89 42.76
C ILE A 526 -7.37 -17.09 43.18
N ASN A 527 -8.01 -18.12 43.72
CA ASN A 527 -7.37 -19.40 43.95
C ASN A 527 -7.14 -20.07 42.59
N MET A 528 -5.87 -20.23 42.22
CA MET A 528 -5.51 -20.83 40.94
C MET A 528 -5.91 -22.31 40.86
N ALA A 529 -6.03 -23.03 41.98
CA ALA A 529 -6.52 -24.41 41.96
C ALA A 529 -7.98 -24.45 41.48
N ASP A 530 -8.84 -23.64 42.08
CA ASP A 530 -10.26 -23.52 41.69
C ASP A 530 -10.40 -22.99 40.25
N PHE A 531 -9.53 -22.06 39.84
CA PHE A 531 -9.50 -21.58 38.47
C PHE A 531 -9.19 -22.71 37.48
N HIS A 532 -8.17 -23.52 37.78
CA HIS A 532 -7.77 -24.61 36.91
C HIS A 532 -8.80 -25.75 36.85
N GLU A 533 -9.48 -26.02 37.96
CA GLU A 533 -10.59 -26.98 38.01
C GLU A 533 -11.79 -26.50 37.20
N LYS A 534 -12.08 -25.19 37.22
CA LYS A 534 -13.29 -24.63 36.60
C LYS A 534 -13.13 -24.22 35.14
N TYR A 535 -11.98 -23.69 34.75
CA TYR A 535 -11.83 -22.98 33.47
C TYR A 535 -10.76 -23.57 32.56
N ILE A 536 -9.52 -23.68 33.04
CA ILE A 536 -8.39 -24.14 32.21
C ILE A 536 -7.55 -25.15 32.98
N PRO A 537 -7.63 -26.45 32.63
CA PRO A 537 -6.88 -27.51 33.29
C PRO A 537 -5.38 -27.23 33.41
N LYS A 538 -4.78 -27.62 34.53
CA LYS A 538 -3.36 -27.33 34.85
C LYS A 538 -2.37 -27.98 33.87
N ASN A 539 -2.73 -29.11 33.26
CA ASN A 539 -1.93 -29.84 32.27
C ASN A 539 -1.75 -29.09 30.93
N VAL A 540 -2.50 -28.00 30.71
CA VAL A 540 -2.35 -27.12 29.53
C VAL A 540 -1.11 -26.23 29.62
N TYR A 541 -0.63 -25.99 30.85
CA TYR A 541 0.52 -25.12 31.12
C TYR A 541 1.83 -25.93 31.15
N PRO A 542 2.95 -25.34 30.71
CA PRO A 542 4.27 -25.98 30.75
C PRO A 542 4.82 -26.17 32.16
#